data_AF-A0A1I6F2R7-F1
#
_entry.id   AF-A0A1I6F2R7-F1
#
_cell.length_a   1.000
_cell.length_b   1.000
_cell.length_c   1.000
_cell.angle_alpha   90.00
_cell.angle_beta   90.00
_cell.angle_gamma   90.00
#
_symmetry.space_group_name_H-M   'P 1'
#
loop_
_entity.id
_entity.type
_entity.pdbx_description
1 polymer ?
#
loop_
_entity_poly.entity_id
_entity_poly.type
_entity_poly.pdbx_seq_one_letter_code
_entity_poly.pdbx_strand_id
1 'polypeptide(L)'
;MADPAYFPPPHSSRIGTSDVEQLESQTRSLRSVDYQYGGGACRDAVVVRIYWAQQLLAAEASDTVRARLLSAVADLHNLAGWTSFDCGQVGAAYHHFDRALDLARHDEDLTTNIVYRRGRVHLHHGAPGDALAYFQRGAFAPLASSIMYLNEAWAYARQTRSAEALRALGKAKDSFAAADLTHTPDWARFHDETDLSAMTGTIHAELGDTRLAIPALTSAIEGFGPAMARSRTFCLITLASCHFLEGDLDEGRAVGTRAVNAAEELRSERVWDRLRPMVQTAATRGVSLR
;
A
#
# COMPACT_ATOMS: atom_id res chain seq x y z
N MET A 1 34.37 4.21 -14.71
CA MET A 1 33.26 4.43 -13.77
C MET A 1 32.03 4.62 -14.63
N ALA A 2 31.13 3.63 -14.70
CA ALA A 2 29.93 3.72 -15.53
C ALA A 2 28.91 4.64 -14.84
N ASP A 3 28.29 5.53 -15.61
CA ASP A 3 27.22 6.41 -15.16
C ASP A 3 26.00 5.57 -14.71
N PRO A 4 25.54 5.68 -13.45
CA PRO A 4 24.40 4.91 -12.95
C PRO A 4 23.06 5.25 -13.64
N ALA A 5 23.01 6.24 -14.53
CA ALA A 5 21.85 6.61 -15.33
C ALA A 5 21.90 6.18 -16.81
N TYR A 6 22.96 5.50 -17.27
CA TYR A 6 23.08 5.15 -18.69
C TYR A 6 22.30 3.87 -19.03
N PHE A 7 21.10 4.04 -19.57
CA PHE A 7 20.35 2.99 -20.26
C PHE A 7 20.62 3.12 -21.76
N PRO A 8 21.43 2.25 -22.38
CA PRO A 8 21.50 2.24 -23.83
C PRO A 8 20.08 2.00 -24.36
N PRO A 9 19.61 2.79 -25.34
CA PRO A 9 18.38 2.44 -26.05
C PRO A 9 18.52 1.02 -26.60
N PRO A 10 17.42 0.27 -26.75
CA PRO A 10 17.50 -1.08 -27.30
C PRO A 10 18.32 -1.02 -28.60
N HIS A 11 19.37 -1.85 -28.67
CA HIS A 11 20.32 -1.88 -29.79
C HIS A 11 19.68 -2.29 -31.13
N SER A 12 18.39 -2.64 -31.10
CA SER A 12 17.58 -3.15 -32.18
C SER A 12 16.20 -2.49 -32.10
N SER A 13 15.59 -2.18 -33.26
CA SER A 13 14.21 -1.69 -33.35
C SER A 13 13.17 -2.69 -32.84
N ARG A 14 13.59 -3.93 -32.54
CA ARG A 14 12.77 -5.04 -32.07
C ARG A 14 13.16 -5.47 -30.65
N ILE A 15 12.17 -5.64 -29.79
CA ILE A 15 12.35 -6.14 -28.42
C ILE A 15 11.89 -7.60 -28.30
N GLY A 16 12.43 -8.31 -27.32
CA GLY A 16 12.11 -9.69 -26.99
C GLY A 16 11.71 -9.90 -25.55
N THR A 17 11.51 -11.16 -25.18
CA THR A 17 11.10 -11.57 -23.83
C THR A 17 12.07 -11.11 -22.74
N SER A 18 13.38 -11.10 -23.03
CA SER A 18 14.41 -10.68 -22.08
C SER A 18 14.30 -9.21 -21.67
N ASP A 19 13.87 -8.33 -22.59
CA ASP A 19 13.68 -6.91 -22.29
C ASP A 19 12.52 -6.71 -21.30
N VAL A 20 11.45 -7.50 -21.47
CA VAL A 20 10.29 -7.47 -20.56
C VAL A 20 10.66 -8.05 -19.19
N GLU A 21 11.41 -9.16 -19.15
CA GLU A 21 11.90 -9.76 -17.91
C GLU A 21 12.80 -8.81 -17.11
N GLN A 22 13.62 -8.03 -17.80
CA GLN A 22 14.46 -7.01 -17.17
C GLN A 22 13.60 -5.92 -16.51
N LEU A 23 12.56 -5.43 -17.21
CA LEU A 23 11.64 -4.42 -16.67
C LEU A 23 10.89 -4.95 -15.43
N GLU A 24 10.36 -6.17 -15.50
CA GLU A 24 9.66 -6.83 -14.39
C GLU A 24 10.58 -7.01 -13.18
N SER A 25 11.81 -7.48 -13.41
CA SER A 25 12.80 -7.70 -12.36
C SER A 25 13.15 -6.39 -11.64
N GLN A 26 13.41 -5.34 -12.40
CA GLN A 26 13.70 -4.02 -11.84
C GLN A 26 12.52 -3.44 -11.06
N THR A 27 11.29 -3.64 -11.55
CA THR A 27 10.08 -3.21 -10.86
C THR A 27 9.92 -3.94 -9.52
N ARG A 28 10.17 -5.25 -9.47
CA ARG A 28 10.19 -6.02 -8.21
C ARG A 28 11.25 -5.50 -7.24
N SER A 29 12.48 -5.24 -7.71
CA SER A 29 13.54 -4.71 -6.84
C SER A 29 13.20 -3.34 -6.24
N LEU A 30 12.64 -2.42 -7.04
CA LEU A 30 12.24 -1.10 -6.56
C LEU A 30 11.08 -1.19 -5.56
N ARG A 31 10.16 -2.14 -5.75
CA ARG A 31 9.08 -2.40 -4.79
C ARG A 31 9.59 -2.90 -3.44
N SER A 32 10.63 -3.73 -3.41
CA SER A 32 11.27 -4.14 -2.15
C SER A 32 11.88 -2.95 -1.41
N VAL A 33 12.51 -2.01 -2.14
CA VAL A 33 13.04 -0.76 -1.56
C VAL A 33 11.91 0.11 -0.99
N ASP A 34 10.79 0.26 -1.71
CA ASP A 34 9.58 0.93 -1.22
C ASP A 34 9.13 0.34 0.11
N TYR A 35 8.91 -0.98 0.18
CA TYR A 35 8.43 -1.64 1.39
C TYR A 35 9.33 -1.39 2.60
N GLN A 36 10.65 -1.45 2.42
CA GLN A 36 11.60 -1.30 3.51
C GLN A 36 11.80 0.15 3.96
N TYR A 37 11.93 1.11 3.04
CA TYR A 37 12.41 2.47 3.35
C TYR A 37 11.39 3.59 3.06
N GLY A 38 10.23 3.27 2.47
CA GLY A 38 9.29 4.26 1.98
C GLY A 38 9.45 4.53 0.49
N GLY A 39 8.39 5.01 -0.14
CA GLY A 39 8.35 5.28 -1.58
C GLY A 39 9.29 6.40 -1.99
N GLY A 40 9.58 7.35 -1.10
CA GLY A 40 10.57 8.40 -1.34
C GLY A 40 11.99 7.89 -1.56
N ALA A 41 12.32 6.68 -1.09
CA ALA A 41 13.64 6.08 -1.29
C ALA A 41 13.86 5.57 -2.73
N CYS A 42 12.80 5.32 -3.50
CA CYS A 42 12.92 4.75 -4.84
C CYS A 42 12.12 5.49 -5.94
N ARG A 43 11.31 6.49 -5.60
CA ARG A 43 10.43 7.18 -6.55
C ARG A 43 11.17 7.68 -7.80
N ASP A 44 12.29 8.36 -7.63
CA ASP A 44 12.99 8.95 -8.78
C ASP A 44 13.56 7.86 -9.70
N ALA A 45 14.05 6.76 -9.13
CA ALA A 45 14.46 5.59 -9.90
C ALA A 45 13.29 4.95 -10.66
N VAL A 46 12.11 4.87 -10.03
CA VAL A 46 10.87 4.40 -10.70
C VAL A 46 10.49 5.31 -11.86
N VAL A 47 10.53 6.63 -11.67
CA VAL A 47 10.21 7.62 -12.72
C VAL A 47 11.22 7.52 -13.88
N VAL A 48 12.52 7.35 -13.60
CA VAL A 48 13.53 7.11 -14.63
C VAL A 48 13.21 5.85 -15.45
N ARG A 49 12.73 4.78 -14.80
CA ARG A 49 12.33 3.54 -15.50
C ARG A 49 11.12 3.73 -16.40
N ILE A 50 10.21 4.65 -16.09
CA ILE A 50 9.06 4.94 -16.97
C ILE A 50 9.55 5.47 -18.33
N TYR A 51 10.58 6.31 -18.38
CA TYR A 51 11.13 6.78 -19.66
C TYR A 51 11.67 5.63 -20.51
N TRP A 52 12.39 4.68 -19.88
CA TRP A 52 12.88 3.51 -20.60
C TRP A 52 11.73 2.60 -21.07
N ALA A 53 10.72 2.39 -20.22
CA ALA A 53 9.51 1.64 -20.58
C ALA A 53 8.77 2.26 -21.78
N GLN A 54 8.74 3.59 -21.91
CA GLN A 54 8.15 4.26 -23.08
C GLN A 54 8.91 3.93 -24.38
N GLN A 55 10.24 3.82 -24.32
CA GLN A 55 11.04 3.40 -25.48
C GLN A 55 10.74 1.94 -25.86
N LEU A 56 10.55 1.04 -24.87
CA LEU A 56 10.13 -0.33 -25.12
C LEU A 56 8.72 -0.41 -25.73
N LEU A 57 7.80 0.48 -25.32
CA LEU A 57 6.45 0.54 -25.90
C LEU A 57 6.46 0.95 -27.38
N ALA A 58 7.43 1.78 -27.79
CA ALA A 58 7.56 2.25 -29.17
C ALA A 58 8.28 1.26 -30.11
N ALA A 59 8.94 0.23 -29.56
CA ALA A 59 9.68 -0.76 -30.33
C ALA A 59 8.77 -1.88 -30.90
N GLU A 60 9.22 -2.48 -32.01
CA GLU A 60 8.55 -3.63 -32.63
C GLU A 60 8.64 -4.86 -31.72
N ALA A 61 7.55 -5.63 -31.63
CA ALA A 61 7.47 -6.84 -30.82
C ALA A 61 6.48 -7.82 -31.44
N SER A 62 6.60 -9.12 -31.15
CA SER A 62 5.49 -10.05 -31.41
C SER A 62 4.30 -9.74 -30.50
N ASP A 63 3.10 -10.16 -30.88
CA ASP A 63 1.88 -9.92 -30.09
C ASP A 63 2.00 -10.46 -28.65
N THR A 64 2.62 -11.64 -28.48
CA THR A 64 2.87 -12.22 -27.15
C THR A 64 3.80 -11.35 -26.30
N VAL A 65 4.89 -10.84 -26.89
CA VAL A 65 5.84 -9.96 -26.17
C VAL A 65 5.18 -8.61 -25.88
N ARG A 66 4.39 -8.08 -26.82
CA ARG A 66 3.63 -6.84 -26.64
C ARG A 66 2.66 -6.95 -25.46
N ALA A 67 1.87 -8.02 -25.40
CA ALA A 67 0.90 -8.24 -24.33
C ALA A 67 1.59 -8.28 -22.95
N ARG A 68 2.67 -9.07 -22.82
CA ARG A 68 3.45 -9.14 -21.56
C ARG A 68 4.06 -7.79 -21.19
N LEU A 69 4.57 -7.05 -22.17
CA LEU A 69 5.13 -5.72 -21.94
C LEU A 69 4.06 -4.73 -21.44
N LEU A 70 2.84 -4.76 -21.97
CA LEU A 70 1.76 -3.88 -21.49
C LEU A 70 1.50 -4.12 -20.00
N SER A 71 1.40 -5.37 -19.53
CA SER A 71 1.30 -5.69 -18.10
C SER A 71 2.53 -5.23 -17.31
N ALA A 72 3.74 -5.44 -17.81
CA ALA A 72 4.96 -5.02 -17.13
C ALA A 72 5.05 -3.49 -16.96
N VAL A 73 4.68 -2.71 -18.00
CA VAL A 73 4.63 -1.25 -17.93
C VAL A 73 3.47 -0.76 -17.06
N ALA A 74 2.34 -1.46 -17.06
CA ALA A 74 1.24 -1.18 -16.16
C ALA A 74 1.66 -1.35 -14.68
N ASP A 75 2.39 -2.42 -14.36
CA ASP A 75 2.89 -2.66 -13.00
C ASP A 75 3.95 -1.62 -12.58
N LEU A 76 4.80 -1.17 -13.50
CA LEU A 76 5.72 -0.08 -13.23
C LEU A 76 4.98 1.24 -12.97
N HIS A 77 3.95 1.56 -13.75
CA HIS A 77 3.09 2.72 -13.48
C HIS A 77 2.34 2.58 -12.15
N ASN A 78 1.88 1.38 -11.80
CA ASN A 78 1.27 1.10 -10.51
C ASN A 78 2.23 1.41 -9.34
N LEU A 79 3.51 1.00 -9.46
CA LEU A 79 4.55 1.34 -8.50
C LEU A 79 4.86 2.85 -8.48
N ALA A 80 4.89 3.51 -9.64
CA ALA A 80 5.09 4.96 -9.75
C ALA A 80 3.97 5.74 -9.05
N GLY A 81 2.72 5.28 -9.21
CA GLY A 81 1.56 5.84 -8.53
C GLY A 81 1.67 5.69 -7.02
N TRP A 82 2.05 4.50 -6.55
CA TRP A 82 2.18 4.21 -5.12
C TRP A 82 3.31 4.99 -4.44
N THR A 83 4.47 5.07 -5.07
CA THR A 83 5.61 5.82 -4.53
C THR A 83 5.35 7.33 -4.57
N SER A 84 4.66 7.84 -5.60
CA SER A 84 4.21 9.24 -5.64
C SER A 84 3.19 9.55 -4.55
N PHE A 85 2.23 8.65 -4.29
CA PHE A 85 1.31 8.77 -3.16
C PHE A 85 2.05 8.77 -1.82
N ASP A 86 3.05 7.91 -1.67
CA ASP A 86 3.87 7.88 -0.45
C ASP A 86 4.68 9.15 -0.23
N CYS A 87 4.98 9.90 -1.29
CA CYS A 87 5.64 11.20 -1.25
C CYS A 87 4.67 12.40 -1.18
N GLY A 88 3.37 12.18 -0.97
CA GLY A 88 2.36 13.25 -0.92
C GLY A 88 2.01 13.86 -2.29
N GLN A 89 2.48 13.29 -3.40
CA GLN A 89 2.24 13.81 -4.75
C GLN A 89 0.98 13.19 -5.37
N VAL A 90 -0.18 13.58 -4.85
CA VAL A 90 -1.48 12.98 -5.17
C VAL A 90 -1.83 13.07 -6.66
N GLY A 91 -1.59 14.21 -7.31
CA GLY A 91 -1.86 14.38 -8.73
C GLY A 91 -1.04 13.42 -9.62
N ALA A 92 0.26 13.29 -9.32
CA ALA A 92 1.13 12.33 -10.01
C ALA A 92 0.72 10.87 -9.72
N ALA A 93 0.27 10.59 -8.49
CA ALA A 93 -0.25 9.28 -8.13
C ALA A 93 -1.44 8.88 -9.02
N TYR A 94 -2.46 9.74 -9.12
CA TYR A 94 -3.63 9.47 -9.96
C TYR A 94 -3.26 9.33 -11.44
N HIS A 95 -2.43 10.22 -11.96
CA HIS A 95 -1.94 10.13 -13.35
C HIS A 95 -1.33 8.75 -13.64
N HIS A 96 -0.44 8.26 -12.78
CA HIS A 96 0.17 6.96 -12.98
C HIS A 96 -0.81 5.79 -12.80
N PHE A 97 -1.75 5.86 -11.85
CA PHE A 97 -2.77 4.83 -11.73
C PHE A 97 -3.74 4.80 -12.93
N ASP A 98 -4.10 5.94 -13.52
CA ASP A 98 -4.88 5.99 -14.77
C ASP A 98 -4.13 5.29 -15.91
N ARG A 99 -2.83 5.62 -16.09
CA ARG A 99 -1.98 4.95 -17.10
C ARG A 99 -1.85 3.46 -16.84
N ALA A 100 -1.73 3.04 -15.59
CA ALA A 100 -1.65 1.63 -15.22
C ALA A 100 -2.95 0.88 -15.59
N LEU A 101 -4.13 1.45 -15.28
CA LEU A 101 -5.43 0.86 -15.64
C LEU A 101 -5.64 0.76 -17.16
N ASP A 102 -5.18 1.76 -17.91
CA ASP A 102 -5.26 1.74 -19.37
C ASP A 102 -4.47 0.58 -19.98
N LEU A 103 -3.33 0.23 -19.38
CA LEU A 103 -2.40 -0.78 -19.87
C LEU A 103 -2.73 -2.19 -19.34
N ALA A 104 -3.32 -2.29 -18.15
CA ALA A 104 -3.66 -3.57 -17.49
C ALA A 104 -4.99 -4.20 -17.94
N ARG A 105 -5.62 -3.72 -19.03
CA ARG A 105 -6.99 -4.10 -19.44
C ARG A 105 -7.25 -5.61 -19.60
N HIS A 106 -6.21 -6.41 -19.81
CA HIS A 106 -6.29 -7.86 -19.97
C HIS A 106 -5.68 -8.63 -18.80
N ASP A 107 -5.35 -7.94 -17.71
CA ASP A 107 -4.73 -8.48 -16.50
C ASP A 107 -5.59 -8.12 -15.29
N GLU A 108 -6.47 -9.05 -14.93
CA GLU A 108 -7.50 -8.84 -13.89
C GLU A 108 -6.88 -8.69 -12.50
N ASP A 109 -5.83 -9.45 -12.20
CA ASP A 109 -5.13 -9.38 -10.92
C ASP A 109 -4.40 -8.04 -10.76
N LEU A 110 -3.70 -7.60 -11.81
CA LEU A 110 -3.04 -6.29 -11.79
C LEU A 110 -4.05 -5.15 -11.73
N THR A 111 -5.16 -5.26 -12.48
CA THR A 111 -6.26 -4.28 -12.42
C THR A 111 -6.81 -4.17 -11.00
N THR A 112 -7.04 -5.30 -10.32
CA THR A 112 -7.50 -5.35 -8.93
C THR A 112 -6.51 -4.65 -7.99
N ASN A 113 -5.21 -4.92 -8.13
CA ASN A 113 -4.15 -4.26 -7.36
C ASN A 113 -4.16 -2.73 -7.55
N ILE A 114 -4.29 -2.26 -8.79
CA ILE A 114 -4.31 -0.82 -9.11
C ILE A 114 -5.56 -0.16 -8.53
N VAL A 115 -6.73 -0.80 -8.65
CA VAL A 115 -8.00 -0.33 -8.07
C VAL A 115 -7.89 -0.23 -6.54
N TYR A 116 -7.36 -1.27 -5.89
CA TYR A 116 -7.08 -1.27 -4.45
C TYR A 116 -6.21 -0.06 -4.05
N ARG A 117 -5.07 0.13 -4.73
CA ARG A 117 -4.13 1.21 -4.41
C ARG A 117 -4.73 2.59 -4.63
N ARG A 118 -5.54 2.76 -5.68
CA ARG A 118 -6.26 4.00 -5.93
C ARG A 118 -7.33 4.30 -4.87
N GLY A 119 -8.10 3.28 -4.45
CA GLY A 119 -9.04 3.41 -3.33
C GLY A 119 -8.34 3.84 -2.04
N ARG A 120 -7.14 3.32 -1.76
CA ARG A 120 -6.31 3.74 -0.62
C ARG A 120 -5.91 5.22 -0.67
N VAL A 121 -5.71 5.80 -1.85
CA VAL A 121 -5.42 7.24 -2.00
C VAL A 121 -6.65 8.06 -1.56
N HIS A 122 -7.84 7.72 -2.06
CA HIS A 122 -9.09 8.39 -1.65
C HIS A 122 -9.32 8.25 -0.14
N LEU A 123 -9.15 7.03 0.38
CA LEU A 123 -9.34 6.76 1.80
C LEU A 123 -8.39 7.58 2.66
N HIS A 124 -7.11 7.66 2.32
CA HIS A 124 -6.12 8.45 3.06
C HIS A 124 -6.49 9.94 3.11
N HIS A 125 -6.99 10.50 2.01
CA HIS A 125 -7.36 11.92 1.91
C HIS A 125 -8.80 12.23 2.38
N GLY A 126 -9.44 11.31 3.12
CA GLY A 126 -10.74 11.58 3.74
C GLY A 126 -11.93 11.51 2.78
N ALA A 127 -11.80 10.81 1.67
CA ALA A 127 -12.89 10.52 0.73
C ALA A 127 -13.32 9.03 0.79
N PRO A 128 -13.88 8.55 1.91
CA PRO A 128 -14.23 7.13 2.08
C PRO A 128 -15.34 6.66 1.13
N GLY A 129 -16.24 7.54 0.69
CA GLY A 129 -17.27 7.23 -0.30
C GLY A 129 -16.67 6.88 -1.67
N ASP A 130 -15.75 7.71 -2.16
CA ASP A 130 -15.01 7.42 -3.39
C ASP A 130 -14.17 6.15 -3.24
N ALA A 131 -13.54 5.96 -2.07
CA ALA A 131 -12.75 4.76 -1.80
C ALA A 131 -13.59 3.48 -1.88
N LEU A 132 -14.81 3.47 -1.33
CA LEU A 132 -15.74 2.34 -1.43
C LEU A 132 -16.04 1.99 -2.90
N ALA A 133 -16.23 2.98 -3.76
CA ALA A 133 -16.49 2.74 -5.18
C ALA A 133 -15.33 1.98 -5.88
N TYR A 134 -14.10 2.08 -5.38
CA TYR A 134 -12.98 1.26 -5.84
C TYR A 134 -12.98 -0.12 -5.19
N PHE A 135 -13.12 -0.21 -3.88
CA PHE A 135 -13.06 -1.49 -3.16
C PHE A 135 -14.20 -2.45 -3.54
N GLN A 136 -15.34 -1.93 -3.99
CA GLN A 136 -16.50 -2.72 -4.41
C GLN A 136 -16.45 -3.21 -5.87
N ARG A 137 -15.40 -2.90 -6.62
CA ARG A 137 -15.24 -3.42 -8.01
C ARG A 137 -14.97 -4.92 -8.06
N GLY A 138 -14.79 -5.56 -6.89
CA GLY A 138 -14.61 -7.00 -6.74
C GLY A 138 -13.19 -7.47 -7.06
N ALA A 139 -12.91 -8.72 -6.70
CA ALA A 139 -11.71 -9.46 -7.04
C ALA A 139 -12.07 -10.93 -7.25
N PHE A 140 -11.31 -11.65 -8.06
CA PHE A 140 -11.58 -13.08 -8.34
C PHE A 140 -10.91 -14.00 -7.32
N ALA A 141 -9.63 -13.77 -7.00
CA ALA A 141 -8.90 -14.59 -6.05
C ALA A 141 -9.36 -14.32 -4.59
N PRO A 142 -9.57 -15.36 -3.75
CA PRO A 142 -10.03 -15.17 -2.37
C PRO A 142 -9.14 -14.24 -1.52
N LEU A 143 -7.81 -14.33 -1.66
CA LEU A 143 -6.90 -13.46 -0.91
C LEU A 143 -7.03 -11.98 -1.34
N ALA A 144 -7.18 -11.73 -2.64
CA ALA A 144 -7.44 -10.39 -3.15
C ALA A 144 -8.79 -9.86 -2.67
N SER A 145 -9.83 -10.70 -2.63
CA SER A 145 -11.13 -10.36 -2.06
C SER A 145 -11.05 -10.00 -0.58
N SER A 146 -10.23 -10.71 0.21
CA SER A 146 -9.97 -10.35 1.61
C SER A 146 -9.42 -8.92 1.74
N ILE A 147 -8.39 -8.59 0.96
CA ILE A 147 -7.80 -7.25 0.94
C ILE A 147 -8.86 -6.19 0.61
N MET A 148 -9.69 -6.43 -0.41
CA MET A 148 -10.75 -5.49 -0.79
C MET A 148 -11.78 -5.29 0.33
N TYR A 149 -12.26 -6.38 0.95
CA TYR A 149 -13.21 -6.31 2.06
C TYR A 149 -12.66 -5.63 3.32
N LEU A 150 -11.37 -5.79 3.65
CA LEU A 150 -10.76 -5.05 4.76
C LEU A 150 -10.76 -3.55 4.52
N ASN A 151 -10.55 -3.13 3.27
CA ASN A 151 -10.53 -1.71 2.92
C ASN A 151 -11.94 -1.13 2.76
N GLU A 152 -12.92 -1.93 2.35
CA GLU A 152 -14.34 -1.59 2.52
C GLU A 152 -14.68 -1.38 4.00
N ALA A 153 -14.30 -2.32 4.87
CA ALA A 153 -14.55 -2.24 6.29
C ALA A 153 -13.96 -0.96 6.91
N TRP A 154 -12.72 -0.62 6.54
CA TRP A 154 -12.08 0.63 6.97
C TRP A 154 -12.82 1.86 6.44
N ALA A 155 -13.22 1.87 5.17
CA ALA A 155 -13.98 2.99 4.61
C ALA A 155 -15.37 3.15 5.26
N TYR A 156 -16.04 2.06 5.63
CA TYR A 156 -17.28 2.11 6.43
C TYR A 156 -17.02 2.62 7.84
N ALA A 157 -15.96 2.16 8.51
CA ALA A 157 -15.60 2.61 9.85
C ALA A 157 -15.35 4.12 9.89
N ARG A 158 -14.62 4.67 8.90
CA ARG A 158 -14.40 6.12 8.75
C ARG A 158 -15.67 6.94 8.48
N GLN A 159 -16.77 6.28 8.08
CA GLN A 159 -18.08 6.89 7.91
C GLN A 159 -18.99 6.64 9.12
N THR A 160 -18.47 6.10 10.24
CA THR A 160 -19.24 5.70 11.43
C THR A 160 -20.32 4.64 11.15
N ARG A 161 -20.14 3.85 10.09
CA ARG A 161 -21.07 2.79 9.64
C ARG A 161 -20.66 1.44 10.23
N SER A 162 -20.81 1.29 11.54
CA SER A 162 -20.27 0.16 12.30
C SER A 162 -20.80 -1.20 11.84
N ALA A 163 -22.09 -1.31 11.52
CA ALA A 163 -22.69 -2.57 11.09
C ALA A 163 -22.12 -3.06 9.75
N GLU A 164 -21.95 -2.15 8.79
CA GLU A 164 -21.34 -2.47 7.50
C GLU A 164 -19.83 -2.75 7.64
N ALA A 165 -19.14 -2.00 8.49
CA ALA A 165 -17.72 -2.22 8.77
C ALA A 165 -17.46 -3.63 9.32
N LEU A 166 -18.21 -4.05 10.34
CA LEU A 166 -18.07 -5.38 10.95
C LEU A 166 -18.48 -6.50 9.99
N ARG A 167 -19.51 -6.28 9.16
CA ARG A 167 -19.93 -7.24 8.14
C ARG A 167 -18.85 -7.43 7.08
N ALA A 168 -18.25 -6.35 6.58
CA ALA A 168 -17.17 -6.41 5.61
C ALA A 168 -15.91 -7.06 6.22
N LEU A 169 -15.59 -6.76 7.49
CA LEU A 169 -14.50 -7.42 8.21
C LEU A 169 -14.72 -8.93 8.36
N GLY A 170 -15.97 -9.37 8.60
CA GLY A 170 -16.32 -10.79 8.59
C GLY A 170 -16.04 -11.44 7.23
N LYS A 171 -16.54 -10.84 6.14
CA LYS A 171 -16.29 -11.32 4.77
C LYS A 171 -14.80 -11.39 4.41
N ALA A 172 -14.01 -10.43 4.90
CA ALA A 172 -12.57 -10.46 4.72
C ALA A 172 -11.95 -11.70 5.36
N LYS A 173 -12.26 -11.95 6.64
CA LYS A 173 -11.76 -13.12 7.38
C LYS A 173 -12.17 -14.44 6.72
N ASP A 174 -13.42 -14.53 6.26
CA ASP A 174 -13.91 -15.72 5.54
C ASP A 174 -13.14 -15.93 4.22
N SER A 175 -12.91 -14.85 3.46
CA SER A 175 -12.16 -14.90 2.19
C SER A 175 -10.68 -15.24 2.40
N PHE A 176 -10.09 -14.74 3.49
CA PHE A 176 -8.72 -15.08 3.90
C PHE A 176 -8.60 -16.55 4.26
N ALA A 177 -9.50 -17.07 5.09
CA ALA A 177 -9.52 -18.48 5.49
C ALA A 177 -9.75 -19.44 4.31
N ALA A 178 -10.47 -19.00 3.29
CA ALA A 178 -10.71 -19.76 2.06
C ALA A 178 -9.55 -19.67 1.05
N ALA A 179 -8.56 -18.81 1.26
CA ALA A 179 -7.50 -18.58 0.29
C ALA A 179 -6.51 -19.75 0.23
N ASP A 180 -6.29 -20.26 -0.98
CA ASP A 180 -5.17 -21.14 -1.29
C ASP A 180 -3.92 -20.29 -1.57
N LEU A 181 -2.96 -20.33 -0.65
CA LEU A 181 -1.71 -19.56 -0.74
C LEU A 181 -0.77 -20.04 -1.86
N THR A 182 -1.01 -21.22 -2.43
CA THR A 182 -0.19 -21.75 -3.54
C THR A 182 -0.44 -21.02 -4.86
N HIS A 183 -1.67 -20.53 -5.09
CA HIS A 183 -2.10 -19.85 -6.32
C HIS A 183 -2.39 -18.35 -6.11
N THR A 184 -1.74 -17.72 -5.13
CA THR A 184 -1.96 -16.31 -4.81
C THR A 184 -1.21 -15.37 -5.76
N PRO A 185 -1.87 -14.32 -6.30
CA PRO A 185 -1.20 -13.28 -7.08
C PRO A 185 -0.08 -12.61 -6.27
N ASP A 186 1.08 -12.38 -6.89
CA ASP A 186 2.27 -11.90 -6.18
C ASP A 186 2.04 -10.60 -5.39
N TRP A 187 1.19 -9.71 -5.91
CA TRP A 187 0.89 -8.46 -5.23
C TRP A 187 0.10 -8.65 -3.92
N ALA A 188 -0.65 -9.74 -3.78
CA ALA A 188 -1.49 -10.02 -2.61
C ALA A 188 -0.71 -10.76 -1.50
N ARG A 189 0.52 -11.24 -1.78
CA ARG A 189 1.33 -12.03 -0.82
C ARG A 189 1.73 -11.29 0.45
N PHE A 190 1.64 -9.95 0.49
CA PHE A 190 1.84 -9.19 1.73
C PHE A 190 0.71 -9.44 2.75
N HIS A 191 -0.45 -9.89 2.27
CA HIS A 191 -1.63 -10.09 3.10
C HIS A 191 -1.55 -11.47 3.76
N ASP A 192 -0.99 -11.49 4.95
CA ASP A 192 -0.88 -12.65 5.83
C ASP A 192 -1.65 -12.42 7.15
N GLU A 193 -1.49 -13.32 8.13
CA GLU A 193 -2.11 -13.19 9.45
C GLU A 193 -1.70 -11.90 10.17
N THR A 194 -0.48 -11.42 9.95
CA THR A 194 0.02 -10.17 10.54
C THR A 194 -0.73 -8.98 9.97
N ASP A 195 -0.86 -8.91 8.64
CA ASP A 195 -1.61 -7.83 7.97
C ASP A 195 -3.11 -7.89 8.29
N LEU A 196 -3.70 -9.09 8.38
CA LEU A 196 -5.08 -9.26 8.80
C LEU A 196 -5.32 -8.75 10.23
N SER A 197 -4.39 -9.02 11.16
CA SER A 197 -4.41 -8.49 12.53
C SER A 197 -4.27 -6.97 12.55
N ALA A 198 -3.33 -6.42 11.76
CA ALA A 198 -3.12 -4.97 11.63
C ALA A 198 -4.38 -4.24 11.14
N MET A 199 -5.03 -4.79 10.11
CA MET A 199 -6.24 -4.23 9.54
C MET A 199 -7.43 -4.38 10.50
N THR A 200 -7.57 -5.53 11.16
CA THR A 200 -8.58 -5.73 12.22
C THR A 200 -8.44 -4.67 13.32
N GLY A 201 -7.23 -4.48 13.83
CA GLY A 201 -6.95 -3.48 14.86
C GLY A 201 -7.24 -2.05 14.40
N THR A 202 -6.86 -1.72 13.16
CA THR A 202 -7.13 -0.41 12.55
C THR A 202 -8.64 -0.15 12.41
N ILE A 203 -9.41 -1.12 11.93
CA ILE A 203 -10.86 -0.97 11.76
C ILE A 203 -11.54 -0.79 13.12
N HIS A 204 -11.16 -1.55 14.15
CA HIS A 204 -11.70 -1.37 15.49
C HIS A 204 -11.31 -0.03 16.12
N ALA A 205 -10.08 0.45 15.89
CA ALA A 205 -9.66 1.76 16.36
C ALA A 205 -10.50 2.89 15.74
N GLU A 206 -10.78 2.81 14.43
CA GLU A 206 -11.64 3.78 13.72
C GLU A 206 -13.09 3.75 14.21
N LEU A 207 -13.56 2.59 14.71
CA LEU A 207 -14.87 2.44 15.35
C LEU A 207 -14.87 2.87 16.83
N GLY A 208 -13.70 3.21 17.41
CA GLY A 208 -13.55 3.53 18.82
C GLY A 208 -13.58 2.32 19.77
N ASP A 209 -13.51 1.08 19.26
CA ASP A 209 -13.43 -0.14 20.08
C ASP A 209 -11.97 -0.48 20.42
N THR A 210 -11.39 0.31 21.32
CA THR A 210 -10.01 0.18 21.79
C THR A 210 -9.71 -1.19 22.41
N ARG A 211 -10.71 -1.81 23.05
CA ARG A 211 -10.62 -3.14 23.65
C ARG A 211 -10.29 -4.22 22.62
N LEU A 212 -10.82 -4.13 21.40
CA LEU A 212 -10.45 -5.03 20.30
C LEU A 212 -9.26 -4.52 19.49
N ALA A 213 -9.09 -3.20 19.39
CA ALA A 213 -8.01 -2.60 18.61
C ALA A 213 -6.63 -2.89 19.20
N ILE A 214 -6.43 -2.64 20.49
CA ILE A 214 -5.14 -2.74 21.18
C ILE A 214 -4.51 -4.13 21.02
N PRO A 215 -5.15 -5.26 21.39
CA PRO A 215 -4.52 -6.58 21.27
C PRO A 215 -4.18 -6.95 19.82
N ALA A 216 -5.03 -6.60 18.86
CA ALA A 216 -4.78 -6.85 17.44
C ALA A 216 -3.58 -6.04 16.92
N LEU A 217 -3.51 -4.75 17.25
CA LEU A 217 -2.39 -3.89 16.88
C LEU A 217 -1.07 -4.34 17.53
N THR A 218 -1.09 -4.73 18.79
CA THR A 218 0.09 -5.26 19.50
C THR A 218 0.61 -6.52 18.81
N SER A 219 -0.27 -7.48 18.53
CA SER A 219 0.09 -8.70 17.79
C SER A 219 0.68 -8.39 16.41
N ALA A 220 0.10 -7.44 15.67
CA ALA A 220 0.62 -7.03 14.37
C ALA A 220 2.02 -6.38 14.46
N ILE A 221 2.26 -5.54 15.49
CA ILE A 221 3.56 -4.88 15.71
C ILE A 221 4.68 -5.89 16.01
N GLU A 222 4.33 -6.99 16.68
CA GLU A 222 5.24 -8.10 16.99
C GLU A 222 5.47 -9.00 15.77
N GLY A 223 4.44 -9.21 14.94
CA GLY A 223 4.53 -10.05 13.74
C GLY A 223 5.26 -9.39 12.56
N PHE A 224 5.19 -8.06 12.42
CA PHE A 224 5.84 -7.38 11.29
C PHE A 224 7.37 -7.41 11.40
N GLY A 225 8.01 -8.06 10.42
CA GLY A 225 9.45 -7.99 10.21
C GLY A 225 9.93 -6.64 9.66
N PRO A 226 11.26 -6.45 9.56
CA PRO A 226 11.88 -5.17 9.15
C PRO A 226 11.50 -4.75 7.72
N ALA A 227 11.16 -5.69 6.83
CA ALA A 227 10.71 -5.40 5.47
C ALA A 227 9.35 -4.67 5.42
N MET A 228 8.58 -4.68 6.51
CA MET A 228 7.26 -4.06 6.63
C MET A 228 7.28 -2.86 7.60
N ALA A 229 8.42 -2.16 7.69
CA ALA A 229 8.65 -1.07 8.64
C ALA A 229 7.55 0.01 8.60
N ARG A 230 7.06 0.36 7.40
CA ARG A 230 5.97 1.34 7.24
C ARG A 230 4.65 0.86 7.82
N SER A 231 4.25 -0.37 7.52
CA SER A 231 3.01 -0.97 8.05
C SER A 231 3.07 -1.11 9.58
N ARG A 232 4.22 -1.53 10.10
CA ARG A 232 4.47 -1.57 11.55
C ARG A 232 4.37 -0.19 12.19
N THR A 233 4.91 0.84 11.54
CA THR A 233 4.82 2.23 12.03
C THR A 233 3.37 2.73 12.03
N PHE A 234 2.57 2.42 11.01
CA PHE A 234 1.14 2.73 11.05
C PHE A 234 0.44 2.07 12.25
N CYS A 235 0.76 0.81 12.57
CA CYS A 235 0.18 0.14 13.74
C CYS A 235 0.60 0.81 15.05
N LEU A 236 1.87 1.22 15.19
CA LEU A 236 2.35 1.97 16.36
C LEU A 236 1.57 3.29 16.54
N ILE A 237 1.34 4.04 15.46
CA ILE A 237 0.59 5.29 15.49
C ILE A 237 -0.86 5.05 15.96
N THR A 238 -1.52 4.05 15.38
CA THR A 238 -2.90 3.70 15.75
C THR A 238 -2.98 3.21 17.20
N LEU A 239 -2.01 2.40 17.65
CA LEU A 239 -1.96 1.87 19.01
C LEU A 239 -1.76 2.99 20.03
N ALA A 240 -0.80 3.90 19.80
CA ALA A 240 -0.60 5.07 20.65
C ALA A 240 -1.87 5.92 20.73
N SER A 241 -2.56 6.11 19.61
CA SER A 241 -3.84 6.83 19.57
C SER A 241 -4.91 6.14 20.43
N CYS A 242 -4.98 4.81 20.42
CA CYS A 242 -5.89 4.04 21.28
C CYS A 242 -5.57 4.25 22.78
N HIS A 243 -4.31 4.15 23.19
CA HIS A 243 -3.92 4.41 24.59
C HIS A 243 -4.24 5.83 25.02
N PHE A 244 -3.98 6.83 24.16
CA PHE A 244 -4.39 8.19 24.45
C PHE A 244 -5.89 8.30 24.58
N LEU A 245 -6.70 7.68 23.72
CA LEU A 245 -8.17 7.71 23.84
C LEU A 245 -8.65 7.17 25.20
N GLU A 246 -8.11 6.05 25.66
CA GLU A 246 -8.40 5.43 26.96
C GLU A 246 -7.88 6.23 28.17
N GLY A 247 -6.98 7.20 27.95
CA GLY A 247 -6.33 7.95 29.03
C GLY A 247 -5.13 7.25 29.66
N ASP A 248 -4.63 6.18 29.05
CA ASP A 248 -3.39 5.51 29.42
C ASP A 248 -2.19 6.30 28.85
N LEU A 249 -1.85 7.39 29.54
CA LEU A 249 -0.86 8.35 29.04
C LEU A 249 0.57 7.81 29.03
N ASP A 250 0.90 6.89 29.94
CA ASP A 250 2.25 6.33 30.06
C ASP A 250 2.54 5.36 28.91
N GLU A 251 1.62 4.42 28.63
CA GLU A 251 1.77 3.52 27.49
C GLU A 251 1.61 4.27 26.17
N GLY A 252 0.66 5.22 26.09
CA GLY A 252 0.51 6.11 24.95
C GLY A 252 1.79 6.87 24.62
N ARG A 253 2.51 7.37 25.64
CA ARG A 253 3.83 7.99 25.48
C ARG A 253 4.87 6.99 24.99
N ALA A 254 4.98 5.83 25.61
CA ALA A 254 5.97 4.82 25.26
C ALA A 254 5.82 4.36 23.80
N VAL A 255 4.59 4.01 23.38
CA VAL A 255 4.28 3.60 22.01
C VAL A 255 4.41 4.79 21.04
N GLY A 256 3.95 5.98 21.43
CA GLY A 256 4.03 7.21 20.63
C GLY A 256 5.47 7.59 20.29
N THR A 257 6.39 7.53 21.26
CA THR A 257 7.82 7.79 21.04
C THR A 257 8.43 6.78 20.06
N ARG A 258 8.08 5.49 20.19
CA ARG A 258 8.51 4.47 19.21
C ARG A 258 8.00 4.77 17.81
N ALA A 259 6.76 5.26 17.68
CA ALA A 259 6.19 5.66 16.39
C ALA A 259 6.94 6.85 15.77
N VAL A 260 7.28 7.87 16.56
CA VAL A 260 8.06 9.04 16.12
C VAL A 260 9.44 8.62 15.63
N ASN A 261 10.17 7.82 16.42
CA ASN A 261 11.51 7.36 16.06
C ASN A 261 11.50 6.54 14.76
N ALA A 262 10.53 5.62 14.62
CA ALA A 262 10.38 4.82 13.40
C ALA A 262 10.00 5.67 12.17
N ALA A 263 9.22 6.74 12.36
CA ALA A 263 8.86 7.65 11.27
C ALA A 263 10.06 8.42 10.71
N GLU A 264 11.06 8.75 11.53
CA GLU A 264 12.25 9.50 11.11
C GLU A 264 13.18 8.68 10.18
N GLU A 265 13.15 7.36 10.31
CA GLU A 265 13.89 6.42 9.46
C GLU A 265 13.22 6.20 8.08
N LEU A 266 11.96 6.60 7.92
CA LEU A 266 11.16 6.37 6.72
C LEU A 266 11.08 7.60 5.82
N ARG A 267 11.10 7.38 4.51
CA ARG A 267 10.84 8.41 3.49
C ARG A 267 9.40 8.30 3.00
N SER A 268 8.44 8.64 3.86
CA SER A 268 7.00 8.52 3.62
C SER A 268 6.21 9.69 4.24
N GLU A 269 5.59 10.53 3.42
CA GLU A 269 4.70 11.60 3.89
C GLU A 269 3.44 11.03 4.55
N ARG A 270 2.99 9.85 4.09
CA ARG A 270 1.81 9.18 4.66
C ARG A 270 1.98 8.83 6.14
N VAL A 271 3.22 8.54 6.57
CA VAL A 271 3.53 8.30 7.98
C VAL A 271 3.35 9.59 8.77
N TRP A 272 3.89 10.70 8.27
CA TRP A 272 3.78 12.01 8.91
C TRP A 272 2.33 12.53 8.97
N ASP A 273 1.54 12.32 7.91
CA ASP A 273 0.12 12.65 7.89
C ASP A 273 -0.68 11.95 9.00
N ARG A 274 -0.35 10.68 9.28
CA ARG A 274 -1.01 9.89 10.34
C ARG A 274 -0.45 10.19 11.72
N LEU A 275 0.84 10.52 11.80
CA LEU A 275 1.51 10.87 13.04
C LEU A 275 0.98 12.19 13.62
N ARG A 276 0.68 13.17 12.75
CA ARG A 276 0.30 14.53 13.14
C ARG A 276 -0.95 14.58 14.05
N PRO A 277 -2.09 13.93 13.73
CA PRO A 277 -3.24 13.88 14.63
C PRO A 277 -2.95 13.18 15.97
N MET A 278 -2.14 12.12 15.96
CA MET A 278 -1.76 11.39 17.18
C MET A 278 -0.89 12.27 18.09
N VAL A 279 0.08 13.00 17.53
CA VAL A 279 0.91 13.97 18.28
C VAL A 279 0.06 15.12 18.84
N GLN A 280 -0.90 15.63 18.07
CA GLN A 280 -1.84 16.65 18.55
C GLN A 280 -2.69 16.12 19.72
N THR A 281 -3.15 14.87 19.64
CA THR A 281 -3.91 14.22 20.72
C THR A 281 -3.06 14.01 21.98
N ALA A 282 -1.78 13.67 21.82
CA ALA A 282 -0.84 13.60 22.95
C ALA A 282 -0.67 14.97 23.63
N ALA A 283 -0.47 16.03 22.82
CA ALA A 283 -0.26 17.38 23.31
C ALA A 283 -1.47 17.94 24.08
N THR A 284 -2.70 17.71 23.60
CA THR A 284 -3.92 18.12 24.32
C THR A 284 -4.10 17.39 25.65
N ARG A 285 -3.43 16.26 25.84
CA ARG A 285 -3.38 15.48 27.09
C ARG A 285 -2.10 15.73 27.91
N GLY A 286 -1.31 16.75 27.57
CA GLY A 286 -0.10 17.12 28.31
C GLY A 286 1.10 16.19 28.09
N VAL A 287 1.08 15.39 27.02
CA VAL A 287 2.16 14.44 26.68
C VAL A 287 2.99 15.02 25.52
N SER A 288 4.27 15.27 25.77
CA SER A 288 5.26 15.52 24.71
C SER A 288 5.88 14.21 24.22
N LEU A 289 5.89 14.02 22.90
CA LEU A 289 6.53 12.88 22.20
C LEU A 289 7.89 13.27 21.59
N ARG A 290 8.37 14.47 21.93
CA ARG A 290 9.69 15.03 21.63
C ARG A 290 10.23 15.80 22.83
#